data_AF-A0A7S2F9F2-F1
#
_entry.id   AF-A0A7S2F9F2-F1
#
_cell.length_a   1.000
_cell.length_b   1.000
_cell.length_c   1.000
_cell.angle_alpha   90.00
_cell.angle_beta   90.00
_cell.angle_gamma   90.00
#
_symmetry.space_group_name_H-M   'P 1'
#
loop_
_entity.id
_entity.type
_entity.pdbx_description
1 polymer ?
#
loop_
_entity_poly.entity_id
_entity_poly.type
_entity_poly.pdbx_seq_one_letter_code
_entity_poly.pdbx_strand_id
1 'polypeptide(L)'
;RHQGFFRLDPHVDPISDGGNVFILGFCSPTVMSLTPVGGAMGSLMNQRAVSTKSWAAKEDIDVLMEPRTLCHLHGDARQLLNHGIRMGVDAAQLKKQGVNVPDNASLYDWWGGMTSPVQRSPMRLSVVLAFADVDEIF
;
A
#
# COMPACT_ATOMS: atom_id res chain seq x y z
N ARG A 1 7.06 -0.71 -19.58
CA ARG A 1 6.46 -0.16 -18.34
C ARG A 1 4.96 -0.09 -18.56
N HIS A 2 4.15 -0.78 -17.75
CA HIS A 2 2.69 -0.67 -17.81
C HIS A 2 2.25 0.61 -17.06
N GLN A 3 1.29 1.35 -17.60
CA GLN A 3 0.70 2.51 -16.91
C GLN A 3 -0.03 2.06 -15.64
N GLY A 4 -0.03 2.91 -14.59
CA GLY A 4 -0.63 2.59 -13.29
C GLY A 4 0.15 1.55 -12.49
N PHE A 5 1.34 1.15 -12.95
CA PHE A 5 2.20 0.24 -12.22
C PHE A 5 3.01 1.02 -11.18
N PHE A 6 2.44 1.16 -9.99
CA PHE A 6 3.15 1.59 -8.79
C PHE A 6 3.08 0.48 -7.75
N ARG A 7 4.23 0.14 -7.17
CA ARG A 7 4.40 -0.85 -6.11
C ARG A 7 5.37 -0.27 -5.11
N LEU A 8 5.18 -0.63 -3.86
CA LEU A 8 6.12 -0.36 -2.80
C LEU A 8 6.25 -1.64 -1.99
N ASP A 9 7.46 -2.17 -1.87
CA ASP A 9 7.66 -3.35 -1.04
C ASP A 9 7.42 -3.02 0.42
N PRO A 10 6.87 -3.95 1.21
CA PRO A 10 6.67 -3.72 2.63
C PRO A 10 8.01 -3.42 3.30
N HIS A 11 8.07 -2.30 4.00
CA HIS A 11 9.24 -1.88 4.77
C HIS A 11 8.80 -1.00 5.94
N VAL A 12 9.73 -0.79 6.88
CA VAL A 12 9.58 0.17 7.98
C VAL A 12 10.50 1.34 7.69
N ASP A 13 10.01 2.57 7.88
CA ASP A 13 10.85 3.77 7.74
C ASP A 13 11.99 3.78 8.78
N PRO A 14 13.18 4.29 8.43
CA PRO A 14 14.32 4.38 9.35
C PRO A 14 13.95 5.00 10.69
N ILE A 15 14.47 4.49 11.80
CA ILE A 15 14.18 5.04 13.14
C ILE A 15 14.54 6.54 13.23
N SER A 16 15.56 6.98 12.49
CA SER A 16 15.98 8.39 12.40
C SER A 16 14.91 9.36 11.90
N ASP A 17 13.85 8.87 11.26
CA ASP A 17 12.75 9.68 10.71
C ASP A 17 11.78 10.16 11.80
N GLY A 18 12.05 9.83 13.08
CA GLY A 18 11.26 10.22 14.24
C GLY A 18 9.96 9.44 14.38
N GLY A 19 9.16 9.80 15.38
CA GLY A 19 7.90 9.12 15.70
C GLY A 19 6.73 9.37 14.74
N ASN A 20 6.85 10.34 13.83
CA ASN A 20 5.75 10.82 13.00
C ASN A 20 6.11 10.84 11.51
N VAL A 21 5.40 10.02 10.73
CA VAL A 21 5.52 9.99 9.26
C VAL A 21 4.16 10.33 8.65
N PHE A 22 4.15 11.32 7.75
CA PHE A 22 2.95 11.74 7.04
C PHE A 22 3.11 11.46 5.54
N ILE A 23 2.08 10.86 4.94
CA ILE A 23 2.07 10.49 3.52
C ILE A 23 0.87 11.18 2.86
N LEU A 24 1.16 12.12 1.98
CA LEU A 24 0.14 12.84 1.19
C LEU A 24 0.05 12.23 -0.22
N GLY A 25 -1.13 11.73 -0.59
CA GLY A 25 -1.36 11.06 -1.88
C GLY A 25 -1.94 12.00 -2.96
N PHE A 26 -1.51 11.84 -4.22
CA PHE A 26 -2.00 12.58 -5.38
C PHE A 26 -2.21 11.68 -6.61
N CYS A 27 -3.01 12.19 -7.56
CA CYS A 27 -3.27 11.67 -8.92
C CYS A 27 -4.02 10.34 -9.01
N SER A 28 -3.81 9.40 -8.10
CA SER A 28 -4.50 8.10 -8.07
C SER A 28 -4.88 7.75 -6.64
N PRO A 29 -6.04 7.14 -6.39
CA PRO A 29 -6.22 6.39 -5.16
C PRO A 29 -5.21 5.24 -5.10
N THR A 30 -4.90 4.78 -3.90
CA THR A 30 -4.06 3.62 -3.65
C THR A 30 -4.57 2.88 -2.43
N VAL A 31 -4.34 1.57 -2.39
CA VAL A 31 -4.45 0.81 -1.14
C VAL A 31 -3.04 0.51 -0.64
N MET A 32 -2.70 1.08 0.51
CA MET A 32 -1.49 0.76 1.25
C MET A 32 -1.81 -0.32 2.27
N SER A 33 -0.98 -1.34 2.39
CA SER A 33 -1.16 -2.39 3.38
C SER A 33 -0.14 -2.22 4.49
N LEU A 34 -0.62 -2.36 5.73
CA LEU A 34 0.20 -2.47 6.92
C LEU A 34 0.30 -3.95 7.30
N THR A 35 1.52 -4.48 7.32
CA THR A 35 1.81 -5.91 7.54
C THR A 35 2.70 -6.04 8.77
N PRO A 36 2.38 -6.90 9.76
CA PRO A 36 3.21 -7.09 10.95
C PRO A 36 4.67 -7.44 10.63
N VAL A 37 5.61 -6.82 11.34
CA VAL A 37 7.05 -7.19 11.25
C VAL A 37 7.24 -8.61 11.80
N GLY A 38 7.94 -9.45 11.04
CA GLY A 38 8.24 -10.84 11.44
C GLY A 38 7.10 -11.83 11.26
N GLY A 39 5.94 -11.41 10.72
CA GLY A 39 4.90 -12.33 10.25
C GLY A 39 5.44 -13.27 9.18
N ALA A 40 4.70 -14.33 8.83
CA ALA A 40 5.10 -15.32 7.83
C ALA A 40 5.22 -14.70 6.42
N MET A 41 6.31 -13.97 6.18
CA MET A 41 6.69 -13.29 4.95
C MET A 41 7.08 -14.29 3.84
N GLY A 42 6.73 -15.57 3.98
CA GLY A 42 7.03 -16.64 3.05
C GLY A 42 6.45 -16.44 1.63
N SER A 43 5.58 -15.45 1.45
CA SER A 43 5.00 -15.05 0.15
C SER A 43 5.75 -13.90 -0.55
N LEU A 44 6.70 -13.23 0.10
CA LEU A 44 7.40 -12.03 -0.43
C LEU A 44 7.97 -12.20 -1.84
N MET A 45 8.42 -13.41 -2.17
CA MET A 45 9.08 -13.66 -3.45
C MET A 45 8.11 -13.85 -4.61
N ASN A 46 6.86 -14.25 -4.35
CA ASN A 46 5.86 -14.46 -5.40
C ASN A 46 4.91 -13.26 -5.49
N GLN A 47 5.37 -12.26 -6.23
CA GLN A 47 4.65 -11.02 -6.44
C GLN A 47 3.24 -11.18 -7.03
N ARG A 48 3.03 -12.22 -7.84
CA ARG A 48 1.72 -12.54 -8.41
C ARG A 48 0.77 -13.16 -7.37
N ALA A 49 1.31 -13.95 -6.45
CA ALA A 49 0.54 -14.45 -5.32
C ALA A 49 0.19 -13.31 -4.37
N VAL A 50 1.15 -12.44 -4.04
CA VAL A 50 0.93 -11.26 -3.20
C VAL A 50 -0.14 -10.34 -3.78
N SER A 51 -0.15 -10.11 -5.10
CA SER A 51 -1.16 -9.23 -5.70
C SER A 51 -2.59 -9.75 -5.57
N THR A 52 -2.80 -11.05 -5.35
CA THR A 52 -4.13 -11.65 -5.20
C THR A 52 -4.48 -12.09 -3.78
N LYS A 53 -3.48 -12.30 -2.92
CA LYS A 53 -3.65 -12.84 -1.55
C LYS A 53 -3.05 -11.98 -0.46
N SER A 54 -2.41 -10.86 -0.80
CA SER A 54 -1.59 -10.06 0.12
C SER A 54 -0.32 -10.76 0.62
N TRP A 55 0.45 -10.06 1.47
CA TRP A 55 1.66 -10.58 2.10
C TRP A 55 1.31 -11.50 3.27
N ALA A 56 0.51 -11.01 4.22
CA ALA A 56 -0.05 -11.78 5.32
C ALA A 56 -1.58 -11.67 5.30
N ALA A 57 -2.20 -12.46 4.42
CA ALA A 57 -3.62 -12.39 4.05
C ALA A 57 -4.65 -12.20 5.19
N LYS A 58 -4.34 -12.69 6.40
CA LYS A 58 -5.23 -12.63 7.57
C LYS A 58 -4.88 -11.52 8.57
N GLU A 59 -3.70 -10.93 8.43
CA GLU A 59 -3.11 -10.00 9.40
C GLU A 59 -2.88 -8.61 8.79
N ASP A 60 -2.85 -8.51 7.46
CA ASP A 60 -2.69 -7.26 6.75
C ASP A 60 -3.88 -6.32 7.00
N ILE A 61 -3.57 -5.07 7.31
CA ILE A 61 -4.56 -3.99 7.43
C ILE A 61 -4.46 -3.13 6.17
N ASP A 62 -5.55 -3.02 5.43
CA ASP A 62 -5.59 -2.18 4.25
C ASP A 62 -6.08 -0.77 4.57
N VAL A 63 -5.26 0.21 4.18
CA VAL A 63 -5.52 1.64 4.28
C VAL A 63 -5.78 2.19 2.87
N LEU A 64 -7.04 2.53 2.60
CA LEU A 64 -7.41 3.24 1.38
C LEU A 64 -6.99 4.71 1.50
N MET A 65 -6.15 5.17 0.57
CA MET A 65 -5.75 6.56 0.44
C MET A 65 -6.28 7.12 -0.89
N GLU A 66 -7.22 8.05 -0.82
CA GLU A 66 -7.72 8.77 -1.99
C GLU A 66 -6.81 9.95 -2.36
N PRO A 67 -6.89 10.50 -3.58
CA PRO A 67 -6.16 11.72 -3.90
C PRO A 67 -6.51 12.86 -2.93
N ARG A 68 -5.49 13.57 -2.44
CA ARG A 68 -5.56 14.65 -1.45
C ARG A 68 -5.89 14.20 -0.02
N THR A 69 -5.71 12.91 0.30
CA THR A 69 -5.72 12.45 1.70
C THR A 69 -4.32 12.44 2.30
N LEU A 70 -4.23 12.82 3.58
CA LEU A 70 -3.05 12.68 4.41
C LEU A 70 -3.19 11.42 5.27
N CYS A 71 -2.25 10.49 5.17
CA CYS A 71 -2.11 9.37 6.09
C CYS A 71 -1.01 9.71 7.10
N HIS A 72 -1.27 9.53 8.39
CA HIS A 72 -0.30 9.74 9.46
C HIS A 72 -0.01 8.39 10.13
N LEU A 73 1.22 7.93 10.01
CA LEU A 73 1.73 6.77 10.72
C LEU A 73 2.44 7.23 11.99
N HIS A 74 1.99 6.73 13.13
CA HIS A 74 2.57 7.01 14.45
C HIS A 74 2.53 5.77 15.35
N GLY A 75 3.34 5.78 16.41
CA GLY A 75 3.41 4.68 17.38
C GLY A 75 3.66 3.32 16.72
N ASP A 76 2.92 2.30 17.14
CA ASP A 76 3.05 0.92 16.64
C ASP A 76 2.83 0.82 15.12
N ALA A 77 1.95 1.65 14.55
CA ALA A 77 1.70 1.63 13.11
C ALA A 77 2.93 2.04 12.28
N ARG A 78 3.82 2.86 12.86
CA ARG A 78 5.09 3.29 12.26
C ARG A 78 6.25 2.38 12.65
N GLN A 79 6.23 1.80 13.84
CA GLN A 79 7.38 1.08 14.40
C GLN A 79 7.33 -0.44 14.19
N LEU A 80 6.14 -1.02 14.24
CA LEU A 80 5.94 -2.47 14.30
C LEU A 80 5.27 -3.05 13.05
N LEU A 81 4.81 -2.18 12.14
CA LEU A 81 4.17 -2.58 10.89
C LEU A 81 5.02 -2.13 9.69
N ASN A 82 5.24 -3.04 8.77
CA ASN A 82 5.72 -2.71 7.43
C ASN A 82 4.58 -2.06 6.66
N HIS A 83 4.86 -1.00 5.90
CA HIS A 83 3.89 -0.44 4.97
C HIS A 83 4.34 -0.69 3.53
N GLY A 84 3.39 -1.04 2.65
CA GLY A 84 3.66 -1.36 1.26
C GLY A 84 2.45 -1.15 0.35
N ILE A 85 2.67 -1.17 -0.95
CA ILE A 85 1.63 -1.09 -1.98
C ILE A 85 1.80 -2.29 -2.90
N ARG A 86 0.76 -3.13 -3.00
CA ARG A 86 0.77 -4.36 -3.80
C ARG A 86 1.03 -4.05 -5.27
N MET A 87 1.33 -5.07 -6.08
CA MET A 87 1.56 -4.90 -7.52
C MET A 87 0.31 -4.46 -8.31
N GLY A 88 -0.88 -4.60 -7.71
CA GLY A 88 -2.17 -4.46 -8.38
C GLY A 88 -2.56 -5.71 -9.16
N VAL A 89 -3.82 -5.78 -9.54
CA VAL A 89 -4.41 -6.87 -10.33
C VAL A 89 -5.03 -6.30 -11.60
N ASP A 90 -4.96 -7.07 -12.69
CA ASP A 90 -5.59 -6.68 -13.95
C ASP A 90 -7.11 -7.00 -13.94
N ALA A 91 -7.83 -6.41 -14.91
CA ALA A 91 -9.28 -6.63 -15.06
C ALA A 91 -9.63 -8.11 -15.30
N ALA A 92 -8.76 -8.89 -15.95
CA ALA A 92 -9.00 -10.30 -16.21
C ALA A 92 -8.93 -11.13 -14.92
N GLN A 93 -8.03 -10.80 -14.00
CA GLN A 93 -7.96 -11.41 -12.67
C GLN A 93 -9.21 -11.11 -11.84
N LEU A 94 -9.72 -9.87 -11.88
CA LEU A 94 -10.96 -9.49 -11.20
C LEU A 94 -12.19 -10.19 -11.78
N LYS A 95 -12.31 -10.25 -13.11
CA LYS A 95 -13.40 -10.98 -13.79
C LYS A 95 -13.40 -12.47 -13.45
N LYS A 96 -12.22 -13.11 -13.29
CA LYS A 96 -12.11 -14.50 -12.81
C LYS A 96 -12.64 -14.69 -11.38
N GLN A 97 -12.68 -13.63 -10.57
CA GLN A 97 -13.31 -13.63 -9.24
C GLN A 97 -14.79 -13.23 -9.28
N GLY A 98 -15.39 -13.11 -10.47
CA GLY A 98 -16.78 -12.69 -10.63
C GLY A 98 -17.01 -11.18 -10.46
N VAL A 99 -15.94 -10.37 -10.45
CA VAL A 99 -16.02 -8.92 -10.28
C VAL A 99 -16.01 -8.25 -11.65
N ASN A 100 -17.11 -7.59 -11.99
CA ASN A 100 -17.22 -6.81 -13.22
C ASN A 100 -16.60 -5.43 -13.00
N VAL A 101 -15.51 -5.16 -13.71
CA VAL A 101 -14.86 -3.85 -13.74
C VAL A 101 -14.81 -3.28 -15.15
N PRO A 102 -14.77 -1.94 -15.31
CA PRO A 102 -14.61 -1.31 -16.61
C PRO A 102 -13.34 -1.76 -17.35
N ASP A 103 -13.42 -1.89 -18.68
CA ASP A 103 -12.28 -2.29 -19.53
C ASP A 103 -11.29 -1.13 -19.78
N ASN A 104 -11.58 0.07 -19.28
CA ASN A 104 -10.77 1.26 -19.53
C ASN A 104 -9.54 1.39 -18.60
N ALA A 105 -9.45 0.59 -17.53
CA ALA A 105 -8.32 0.63 -16.61
C ALA A 105 -7.45 -0.62 -16.75
N SER A 106 -6.13 -0.40 -16.77
CA SER A 106 -5.15 -1.49 -16.88
C SER A 106 -4.92 -2.24 -15.57
N LEU A 107 -5.02 -1.56 -14.43
CA LEU A 107 -4.67 -2.11 -13.11
C LEU A 107 -5.58 -1.57 -12.00
N TYR A 108 -5.79 -2.41 -11.00
CA TYR A 108 -6.60 -2.15 -9.83
C TYR A 108 -5.83 -2.52 -8.56
N ASP A 109 -5.95 -1.70 -7.54
CA ASP A 109 -5.80 -2.15 -6.16
C ASP A 109 -7.09 -2.86 -5.70
N TRP A 110 -7.08 -3.37 -4.48
CA TRP A 110 -8.28 -3.85 -3.81
C TRP A 110 -8.16 -3.57 -2.31
N TRP A 111 -9.30 -3.28 -1.65
CA TRP A 111 -9.39 -2.93 -0.23
C TRP A 111 -10.12 -4.04 0.54
N GLY A 112 -9.41 -4.71 1.46
CA GLY A 112 -9.91 -5.85 2.23
C GLY A 112 -9.96 -7.15 1.41
N GLY A 113 -10.39 -7.08 0.14
CA GLY A 113 -10.36 -8.22 -0.78
C GLY A 113 -10.68 -7.83 -2.22
N MET A 114 -10.43 -8.74 -3.17
CA MET A 114 -10.59 -8.50 -4.62
C MET A 114 -12.01 -8.13 -5.05
N THR A 115 -13.03 -8.35 -4.22
CA THR A 115 -14.42 -7.93 -4.47
C THR A 115 -14.64 -6.42 -4.33
N SER A 116 -13.67 -5.70 -3.76
CA SER A 116 -13.69 -4.26 -3.56
C SER A 116 -12.53 -3.61 -4.34
N PRO A 117 -12.57 -3.61 -5.68
CA PRO A 117 -11.48 -3.08 -6.50
C PRO A 117 -11.40 -1.56 -6.42
N VAL A 118 -10.17 -1.05 -6.44
CA VAL A 118 -9.86 0.38 -6.44
C VAL A 118 -9.07 0.69 -7.71
N GLN A 119 -9.69 1.42 -8.64
CA GLN A 119 -9.09 1.70 -9.94
C GLN A 119 -7.82 2.56 -9.80
N ARG A 120 -6.72 2.12 -10.40
CA ARG A 120 -5.51 2.94 -10.48
C ARG A 120 -5.57 3.89 -11.66
N SER A 121 -5.12 5.12 -11.44
CA SER A 121 -4.82 6.05 -12.54
C SER A 121 -3.46 5.74 -13.16
N PRO A 122 -3.17 6.22 -14.38
CA PRO A 122 -1.89 5.97 -15.05
C PRO A 122 -0.65 6.42 -14.25
N MET A 123 -0.82 7.37 -13.33
CA MET A 123 0.21 7.95 -12.50
C MET A 123 -0.28 8.11 -11.05
N ARG A 124 0.62 7.85 -10.11
CA ARG A 124 0.46 8.18 -8.68
C ARG A 124 1.69 8.96 -8.23
N LEU A 125 1.46 9.94 -7.38
CA LEU A 125 2.51 10.67 -6.68
C LEU A 125 2.19 10.65 -5.18
N SER A 126 3.21 10.53 -4.34
CA SER A 126 3.08 10.80 -2.91
C SER A 126 4.22 11.66 -2.40
N VAL A 127 3.92 12.55 -1.47
CA VAL A 127 4.90 13.32 -0.71
C VAL A 127 4.94 12.73 0.68
N VAL A 128 6.13 12.30 1.12
CA VAL A 128 6.36 11.75 2.46
C VAL A 128 7.10 12.80 3.28
N LEU A 129 6.55 13.13 4.45
CA LEU A 129 7.13 14.07 5.40
C LEU A 129 7.44 13.30 6.69
N ALA A 130 8.72 13.23 7.02
CA ALA A 130 9.21 12.66 8.26
C ALA A 130 9.82 13.77 9.10
N PHE A 131 9.52 13.76 10.40
CA PHE A 131 10.03 14.75 11.34
C PHE A 131 10.87 14.01 12.37
N ALA A 132 12.19 14.04 12.16
CA ALA A 132 13.14 13.51 13.12
C ALA A 132 12.95 14.20 14.48
N ASP A 133 12.90 13.40 15.53
CA ASP A 133 12.95 13.93 16.89
C ASP A 133 14.36 14.50 17.07
N VAL A 134 14.46 15.83 17.14
CA VAL A 134 15.70 16.48 17.59
C VAL A 134 15.72 16.33 19.09
N ASP A 135 16.68 15.55 19.61
CA ASP A 135 16.99 15.55 21.04
C ASP A 135 17.26 17.01 21.43
N GLU A 136 16.36 17.61 22.22
CA GLU A 136 16.61 18.88 22.86
C GLU A 136 17.73 18.66 23.87
N ILE A 137 18.98 18.89 23.44
CA ILE A 137 20.11 19.09 24.34
C ILE A 137 19.85 20.41 25.05
N PHE A 138 19.16 20.36 26.20
CA PHE A 138 19.11 21.43 27.19
C PHE A 138 20.10 21.16 28.33
#